data_AF-A0A661JAW9-F1
#
_entry.id   AF-A0A661JAW9-F1
#
_cell.length_a   1.000
_cell.length_b   1.000
_cell.length_c   1.000
_cell.angle_alpha   90.00
_cell.angle_beta   90.00
_cell.angle_gamma   90.00
#
_symmetry.space_group_name_H-M   'P 1'
#
loop_
_entity.id
_entity.type
_entity.pdbx_description
1 polymer ?
#
loop_
_entity_poly.entity_id
_entity_poly.type
_entity_poly.pdbx_seq_one_letter_code
_entity_poly.pdbx_strand_id
1 'polypeptide(L)' 'MKKQTYDLEERLLEYSVRIIKIVEQLPNTRAGNHVAGQLLKSGTSPYPNHGEAQAAESPKDFIHKLRIS' A
#
# COMPACT_ATOMS: atom_id res chain seq x y z
N MET A 1 30.68 8.25 -1.13
CA MET A 1 29.30 8.43 -0.64
C MET A 1 28.62 7.07 -0.60
N LYS A 2 28.02 6.65 0.53
CA LYS A 2 27.21 5.43 0.55
C LYS A 2 25.94 5.68 -0.26
N LYS A 3 25.67 4.83 -1.26
CA LYS A 3 24.44 4.87 -2.04
C LYS A 3 23.29 4.47 -1.10
N GLN A 4 22.37 5.39 -0.85
CA GLN A 4 21.15 5.10 -0.12
C GLN A 4 20.27 4.23 -1.02
N THR A 5 20.06 2.98 -0.65
CA THR A 5 19.08 2.09 -1.28
C THR A 5 17.71 2.35 -0.66
N TYR A 6 16.77 2.78 -1.50
CA TYR A 6 15.36 2.91 -1.14
C TYR A 6 14.66 1.61 -1.54
N ASP A 7 14.20 0.84 -0.56
CA ASP A 7 13.54 -0.48 -0.70
C ASP A 7 12.01 -0.37 -0.53
N LEU A 8 11.43 0.74 -0.98
CA LEU A 8 10.03 1.05 -0.71
C LEU A 8 9.08 0.00 -1.29
N GLU A 9 9.40 -0.56 -2.45
CA GLU A 9 8.65 -1.65 -3.08
C GLU A 9 8.53 -2.88 -2.16
N GLU A 10 9.66 -3.40 -1.67
CA GLU A 10 9.69 -4.56 -0.76
C GLU A 10 8.94 -4.26 0.54
N ARG A 11 9.15 -3.07 1.12
CA ARG A 11 8.47 -2.67 2.35
C ARG A 11 6.96 -2.56 2.18
N LEU A 12 6.49 -2.08 1.04
CA LEU A 12 5.05 -1.97 0.73
C LEU A 12 4.44 -3.33 0.42
N LEU A 13 5.20 -4.23 -0.20
CA LEU A 13 4.79 -5.63 -0.37
C LEU A 13 4.61 -6.31 0.98
N GLU A 14 5.63 -6.24 1.86
CA GLU A 14 5.54 -6.80 3.21
C GLU A 14 4.38 -6.21 4.02
N TYR A 15 4.21 -4.88 3.93
CA TYR A 15 3.09 -4.19 4.59
C TYR A 15 1.74 -4.71 4.10
N SER A 16 1.55 -4.86 2.80
CA SER A 16 0.31 -5.39 2.20
C SER A 16 0.03 -6.81 2.68
N VAL A 17 1.05 -7.67 2.75
CA VAL A 17 0.93 -9.04 3.29
C VAL A 17 0.51 -9.01 4.76
N ARG A 18 1.04 -8.09 5.58
CA ARG A 18 0.64 -7.95 6.99
C ARG A 18 -0.81 -7.51 7.13
N ILE A 19 -1.27 -6.59 6.29
CA ILE A 19 -2.68 -6.16 6.26
C ILE A 19 -3.60 -7.34 5.96
N ILE A 20 -3.30 -8.12 4.93
CA ILE A 20 -4.08 -9.31 4.56
C ILE A 20 -4.18 -10.27 5.76
N LYS A 21 -3.06 -10.59 6.40
CA LYS A 21 -3.03 -11.47 7.58
C LYS A 21 -3.87 -10.94 8.75
N ILE A 22 -3.85 -9.63 9.00
CA ILE A 22 -4.67 -9.02 10.06
C ILE A 22 -6.16 -9.12 9.72
N VAL A 23 -6.53 -8.80 8.49
CA VAL A 23 -7.91 -8.85 7.99
C VAL A 23 -8.48 -10.27 8.10
N GLU A 24 -7.69 -11.29 7.75
CA GLU A 24 -8.07 -12.71 7.85
C GLU A 24 -8.30 -13.18 9.31
N GLN A 25 -7.73 -12.49 10.29
CA GLN A 25 -7.91 -12.80 11.71
C GLN A 25 -9.12 -12.09 12.35
N LEU A 26 -9.80 -11.21 11.62
CA LEU A 26 -10.94 -10.49 12.19
C LEU A 26 -12.16 -11.42 12.38
N PRO A 27 -12.97 -11.22 13.44
CA PRO A 27 -14.17 -12.01 13.67
C PRO A 27 -15.15 -11.91 12.50
N ASN A 28 -15.70 -13.05 12.06
CA ASN A 28 -16.73 -13.10 11.02
C ASN A 28 -18.08 -12.59 11.55
N THR A 29 -18.17 -11.28 11.73
CA THR A 29 -19.33 -10.52 12.18
C THR A 29 -19.58 -9.40 11.20
N ARG A 30 -20.77 -8.81 11.18
CA ARG A 30 -21.08 -7.67 10.29
C ARG A 30 -20.09 -6.51 10.47
N ALA A 31 -19.74 -6.18 11.72
CA ALA A 31 -18.77 -5.13 12.03
C ALA A 31 -17.34 -5.54 11.62
N GLY A 32 -16.93 -6.76 11.94
CA GLY A 32 -15.63 -7.31 11.55
C GLY A 32 -15.43 -7.29 10.04
N ASN A 33 -16.41 -7.78 9.28
CA ASN A 33 -16.37 -7.80 7.80
C ASN A 33 -16.36 -6.38 7.20
N HIS A 34 -17.06 -5.42 7.82
CA HIS A 34 -17.04 -4.03 7.37
C HIS A 34 -15.65 -3.41 7.53
N VAL A 35 -15.05 -3.55 8.71
CA VAL A 35 -13.71 -3.03 9.00
C VAL A 35 -12.64 -3.77 8.19
N ALA A 36 -12.77 -5.09 8.05
CA ALA A 36 -11.93 -5.94 7.20
C ALA A 36 -11.88 -5.41 5.77
N GLY A 37 -13.04 -5.13 5.16
CA GLY A 37 -13.10 -4.60 3.80
C GLY A 37 -12.49 -3.20 3.66
N GLN A 38 -12.62 -2.34 4.68
CA GLN A 38 -11.99 -1.02 4.68
C GLN A 38 -10.46 -1.13 4.79
N LEU A 39 -9.96 -1.91 5.75
CA LEU A 39 -8.53 -2.12 5.97
C LEU A 39 -7.86 -2.82 4.79
N LEU A 40 -8.51 -3.83 4.20
CA LEU A 40 -7.96 -4.53 3.04
C LEU A 40 -7.75 -3.54 1.89
N LYS A 41 -8.75 -2.72 1.56
CA LYS A 41 -8.65 -1.75 0.47
C LYS A 41 -7.60 -0.68 0.72
N SER A 42 -7.67 0.01 1.86
CA SER A 42 -6.75 1.12 2.15
C SER A 42 -5.34 0.67 2.51
N GLY A 43 -5.20 -0.51 3.11
CA GLY A 43 -3.92 -1.04 3.55
C GLY A 43 -3.11 -1.69 2.44
N THR A 44 -3.74 -2.23 1.39
CA THR A 44 -3.01 -2.80 0.24
C THR A 44 -2.85 -1.82 -0.92
N SER A 45 -3.60 -0.71 -0.97
CA SER A 45 -3.50 0.26 -2.07
C SER A 45 -2.11 0.89 -2.23
N PRO A 46 -1.30 1.16 -1.17
CA PRO A 46 -0.01 1.81 -1.34
C PRO A 46 0.99 1.06 -2.22
N TYR A 47 0.93 -0.28 -2.28
CA TYR A 47 1.86 -1.09 -3.09
C TYR A 47 1.69 -0.85 -4.61
N PRO A 48 0.52 -1.08 -5.23
CA PRO A 48 0.32 -0.75 -6.65
C PRO A 48 0.45 0.75 -6.94
N ASN A 49 0.04 1.60 -5.99
CA ASN A 49 0.15 3.05 -6.07
C ASN A 49 1.62 3.52 -6.18
N HIS A 50 2.53 2.84 -5.50
CA HIS A 50 3.96 3.06 -5.67
C HIS A 50 4.44 2.70 -7.08
N GLY A 51 3.97 1.58 -7.65
CA GLY A 51 4.27 1.19 -9.02
C GLY A 51 3.77 2.22 -10.05
N GLU A 52 2.57 2.75 -9.87
CA GLU A 52 2.03 3.83 -10.70
C GLU A 52 2.89 5.11 -10.63
N ALA A 53 3.32 5.48 -9.42
CA ALA A 53 4.22 6.60 -9.22
C ALA A 53 5.58 6.36 -9.91
N GLN A 54 6.16 5.17 -9.82
CA GLN A 54 7.39 4.83 -10.53
C GLN A 54 7.25 4.92 -12.06
N ALA A 55 6.05 4.65 -12.58
CA ALA A 55 5.72 4.80 -14.01
C ALA A 55 5.33 6.23 -14.41
N ALA A 56 5.60 7.24 -13.57
CA ALA A 56 5.24 8.63 -13.86
C ALA A 56 5.99 9.21 -15.08
N GLU A 57 5.27 10.00 -15.88
CA GLU A 57 5.80 10.60 -17.11
C GLU A 57 6.60 11.89 -16.85
N SER A 58 6.48 12.46 -15.64
CA SER A 58 7.22 13.65 -15.22
C SER A 58 7.41 13.71 -13.71
N PRO A 59 8.36 14.51 -13.18
CA PRO A 59 8.50 14.72 -11.74
C PRO A 59 7.25 15.29 -11.06
N LYS A 60 6.46 16.09 -11.78
CA LYS A 60 5.19 16.63 -11.26
C LYS A 60 4.13 15.54 -11.15
N ASP A 61 4.05 14.67 -12.14
CA ASP A 61 3.17 13.50 -12.15
C ASP A 61 3.57 12.51 -11.04
N PHE A 62 4.87 12.29 -10.84
CA PHE A 62 5.40 11.47 -9.74
C PHE A 62 4.93 11.96 -8.37
N ILE A 63 5.10 13.26 -8.08
CA ILE A 63 4.66 13.86 -6.82
C ILE A 63 3.15 13.80 -6.67
N HIS A 64 2.40 14.00 -7.75
CA HIS A 64 0.94 13.93 -7.73
C HIS A 64 0.45 12.52 -7.38
N LYS A 65 1.00 11.49 -8.03
CA LYS A 65 0.69 10.08 -7.75
C LYS A 65 1.05 9.71 -6.32
N LEU A 66 2.24 10.06 -5.83
CA LEU A 66 2.61 9.81 -4.42
C LEU A 66 1.72 10.49 -3.37
N ARG A 67 0.95 11.53 -3.76
CA ARG A 67 0.11 12.30 -2.81
C ARG A 67 -1.33 11.82 -2.76
N ILE A 68 -1.79 11.13 -3.79
CA ILE A 68 -3.18 10.68 -3.97
C ILE A 68 -3.26 9.16 -3.82
N SER A 69 -2.28 8.50 -4.40
CA SER A 69 -2.09 7.06 -4.37
C SER A 69 -1.39 6.68 -3.05
#